data_AF-A0A811QUM4-F1
#
_entry.id   AF-A0A811QUM4-F1
#
_cell.length_a   1.000
_cell.length_b   1.000
_cell.length_c   1.000
_cell.angle_alpha   90.00
_cell.angle_beta   90.00
_cell.angle_gamma   90.00
#
_symmetry.space_group_name_H-M   'P 1'
#
loop_
_entity.id
_entity.type
_entity.pdbx_description
1 polymer ?
#
loop_
_entity_poly.entity_id
_entity_poly.type
_entity_poly.pdbx_seq_one_letter_code
_entity_poly.pdbx_strand_id
1 'polypeptide(L)'
;MQMQGRLRRVLRAPPPRILLYRAISSPPPGGDGVGVGGCGSGVAVKQVTRGNMAEALEKLRGRVREAAFVGVDLEMSGVTSAPWRDTFELDRADVRYLKLRDSAERFAALQLGVCPFRWDPAKSAFVAQPCVPLSLSPIFFMF
;
A
#
# COMPACT_ATOMS: atom_id res chain seq x y z
N MET A 1 16.82 57.02 -19.26
CA MET A 1 17.69 56.33 -18.29
C MET A 1 16.97 55.09 -17.80
N GLN A 2 17.63 53.93 -17.87
CA GLN A 2 17.09 52.60 -17.55
C GLN A 2 16.78 52.45 -16.05
N MET A 3 15.68 51.77 -15.71
CA MET A 3 15.56 51.01 -14.46
C MET A 3 15.43 49.52 -14.81
N GLN A 4 16.47 48.74 -14.50
CA GLN A 4 16.43 47.28 -14.60
C GLN A 4 15.74 46.70 -13.35
N GLY A 5 14.53 46.19 -13.51
CA GLY A 5 13.87 45.32 -12.53
C GLY A 5 14.16 43.85 -12.82
N ARG A 6 15.12 43.26 -12.10
CA ARG A 6 15.48 41.83 -12.20
C ARG A 6 14.47 40.99 -11.42
N LEU A 7 13.45 40.46 -12.10
CA LEU A 7 12.55 39.43 -11.57
C LEU A 7 13.35 38.15 -11.25
N ARG A 8 13.56 37.85 -9.96
CA ARG A 8 14.04 36.54 -9.52
C ARG A 8 12.84 35.67 -9.14
N ARG A 9 12.45 34.81 -10.07
CA ARG A 9 11.51 33.70 -9.85
C ARG A 9 12.15 32.71 -8.87
N VAL A 10 11.74 32.76 -7.60
CA VAL A 10 12.11 31.74 -6.61
C VAL A 10 11.27 30.50 -6.90
N LEU A 11 11.75 29.63 -7.79
CA LEU A 11 11.26 28.26 -7.87
C LEU A 11 11.75 27.54 -6.61
N ARG A 12 10.88 27.41 -5.61
CA ARG A 12 11.12 26.48 -4.50
C ARG A 12 11.16 25.07 -5.09
N ALA A 13 12.30 24.39 -4.95
CA ALA A 13 12.41 22.97 -5.26
C ALA A 13 11.43 22.18 -4.36
N PRO A 14 10.78 21.12 -4.87
CA PRO A 14 10.00 20.23 -4.03
C PRO A 14 10.95 19.52 -3.04
N PRO A 15 10.51 19.26 -1.80
CA PRO A 15 11.36 18.60 -0.80
C PRO A 15 11.75 17.19 -1.28
N PRO A 16 12.95 16.70 -0.93
CA PRO A 16 13.35 15.35 -1.25
C PRO A 16 12.38 14.38 -0.57
N ARG A 17 11.79 13.47 -1.36
CA ARG A 17 11.04 12.33 -0.85
C ARG A 17 12.00 11.41 -0.12
N ILE A 18 12.11 11.62 1.20
CA ILE A 18 12.74 10.68 2.12
C ILE A 18 11.89 9.40 2.04
N LEU A 19 12.43 8.41 1.35
CA LEU A 19 11.95 7.04 1.41
C LEU A 19 12.22 6.55 2.84
N LEU A 20 11.19 6.62 3.68
CA LEU A 20 11.23 6.08 5.02
C LEU A 20 11.10 4.55 4.91
N TYR A 21 12.19 3.87 4.58
CA TYR A 21 12.27 2.42 4.69
C TYR A 21 12.24 2.07 6.17
N ARG A 22 11.05 1.89 6.73
CA ARG A 22 10.92 1.32 8.07
C ARG A 22 11.21 -0.17 7.98
N ALA A 23 12.47 -0.53 8.25
CA ALA A 23 12.90 -1.90 8.45
C ALA A 23 12.07 -2.53 9.57
N ILE A 24 11.30 -3.57 9.23
CA ILE A 24 10.64 -4.45 10.18
C ILE A 24 11.69 -5.46 10.65
N SER A 25 12.43 -5.12 11.70
CA SER A 25 13.30 -6.04 12.42
C SER A 25 12.48 -6.85 13.42
N SER A 26 12.42 -8.17 13.24
CA SER A 26 11.88 -9.12 14.22
C SER A 26 12.87 -9.31 15.38
N PRO A 27 12.43 -9.44 16.65
CA PRO A 27 13.30 -9.91 17.73
C PRO A 27 13.46 -11.46 17.70
N PRO A 28 14.57 -12.01 18.23
CA PRO A 28 14.81 -13.46 18.30
C PRO A 28 13.95 -14.15 19.39
N PRO A 29 13.72 -15.48 19.32
CA PRO A 29 12.93 -16.20 20.32
C PRO A 29 13.81 -16.74 21.47
N GLY A 30 13.32 -16.65 22.71
CA GLY A 30 13.76 -17.49 23.82
C GLY A 30 13.72 -16.84 25.21
N GLY A 31 12.88 -17.37 26.11
CA GLY A 31 12.95 -17.12 27.56
C GLY A 31 11.58 -17.17 28.26
N ASP A 32 11.32 -18.27 28.97
CA ASP A 32 10.09 -18.60 29.72
C ASP A 32 9.73 -17.61 30.85
N GLY A 33 8.44 -17.36 31.06
CA GLY A 33 7.95 -16.65 32.27
C GLY A 33 6.52 -16.10 32.18
N VAL A 34 5.60 -16.78 32.87
CA VAL A 34 4.39 -16.34 33.63
C VAL A 34 3.60 -15.10 33.15
N GLY A 35 2.28 -15.30 33.04
CA GLY A 35 1.35 -14.43 32.32
C GLY A 35 1.03 -13.05 32.90
N VAL A 36 0.68 -12.16 31.97
CA VAL A 36 -0.12 -10.96 32.16
C VAL A 36 -0.97 -10.76 30.89
N GLY A 37 -2.29 -10.63 31.06
CA GLY A 37 -3.19 -10.24 29.98
C GLY A 37 -2.84 -8.84 29.48
N GLY A 38 -2.63 -8.70 28.18
CA GLY A 38 -2.26 -7.44 27.55
C GLY A 38 -2.55 -7.48 26.06
N CYS A 39 -3.50 -6.64 25.65
CA CYS A 39 -3.84 -6.30 24.28
C CYS A 39 -2.58 -5.93 23.47
N GLY A 40 -2.35 -6.64 22.36
CA GLY A 40 -1.35 -6.24 21.36
C GLY A 40 -0.40 -7.34 20.91
N SER A 41 -0.89 -8.51 20.49
CA SER A 41 -0.07 -9.33 19.59
C SER A 41 0.03 -8.56 18.27
N GLY A 42 1.16 -7.87 18.05
CA GLY A 42 1.48 -7.37 16.72
C GLY A 42 1.30 -8.52 15.74
N VAL A 43 0.40 -8.35 14.78
CA VAL A 43 0.14 -9.38 13.78
C VAL A 43 1.41 -9.49 12.95
N ALA A 44 2.16 -10.58 13.15
CA ALA A 44 3.37 -10.84 12.38
C ALA A 44 3.00 -10.94 10.90
N VAL A 45 3.43 -9.95 10.11
CA VAL A 45 3.18 -9.88 8.68
C VAL A 45 4.13 -10.87 7.99
N LYS A 46 3.68 -12.12 7.79
CA LYS A 46 4.37 -13.19 7.01
C LYS A 46 4.53 -12.88 5.52
N GLN A 47 5.65 -12.29 5.07
CA GLN A 47 5.96 -12.01 3.64
C GLN A 47 5.56 -13.15 2.68
N VAL A 48 4.74 -12.85 1.66
CA VAL A 48 4.31 -13.82 0.65
C VAL A 48 5.28 -13.76 -0.52
N THR A 49 5.88 -14.90 -0.83
CA THR A 49 6.76 -15.11 -1.98
C THR A 49 6.12 -16.12 -2.91
N ARG A 50 6.70 -16.31 -4.10
CA ARG A 50 6.22 -17.33 -5.05
C ARG A 50 6.09 -18.73 -4.42
N GLY A 51 7.02 -19.10 -3.53
CA GLY A 51 7.05 -20.43 -2.91
C GLY A 51 5.92 -20.69 -1.90
N ASN A 52 5.30 -19.64 -1.35
CA ASN A 52 4.25 -19.78 -0.33
C ASN A 52 2.90 -19.14 -0.75
N MET A 53 2.79 -18.66 -1.99
CA MET A 53 1.62 -17.94 -2.50
C MET A 53 0.35 -18.79 -2.45
N ALA A 54 0.39 -20.04 -2.88
CA ALA A 54 -0.79 -20.92 -2.89
C ALA A 54 -1.32 -21.16 -1.46
N GLU A 55 -0.44 -21.46 -0.51
CA GLU A 55 -0.78 -21.62 0.91
C GLU A 55 -1.35 -20.32 1.50
N ALA A 56 -0.73 -19.18 1.18
CA ALA A 56 -1.19 -17.89 1.64
C ALA A 56 -2.56 -17.51 1.06
N LEU A 57 -2.83 -17.86 -0.21
CA LEU A 57 -4.09 -17.58 -0.87
C LEU A 57 -5.24 -18.41 -0.30
N GLU A 58 -5.03 -19.70 0.00
CA GLU A 58 -6.06 -20.52 0.65
C GLU A 58 -6.37 -20.02 2.07
N LYS A 59 -5.35 -19.61 2.84
CA LYS A 59 -5.57 -18.97 4.14
C LYS A 59 -6.33 -17.65 4.02
N LEU A 60 -5.98 -16.82 3.03
CA LEU A 60 -6.68 -15.57 2.75
C LEU A 60 -8.15 -15.84 2.39
N ARG A 61 -8.41 -16.84 1.55
CA ARG A 61 -9.76 -17.22 1.14
C ARG A 61 -10.65 -17.59 2.32
N GLY A 62 -10.10 -18.33 3.30
CA GLY A 62 -10.79 -18.61 4.57
C GLY A 62 -11.15 -17.33 5.32
N ARG A 63 -10.17 -16.43 5.51
CA ARG A 63 -10.40 -15.15 6.21
C ARG A 63 -11.39 -14.24 5.50
N VAL A 64 -11.36 -14.18 4.17
CA VAL A 64 -12.30 -13.37 3.38
C VAL A 64 -13.73 -13.88 3.52
N ARG A 65 -13.95 -15.19 3.60
CA ARG A 65 -15.29 -15.77 3.82
C ARG A 65 -15.89 -15.40 5.17
N GLU A 66 -15.05 -15.24 6.19
CA GLU A 66 -15.47 -14.90 7.56
C GLU A 66 -15.52 -13.38 7.82
N ALA A 67 -15.01 -12.58 6.89
CA ALA A 67 -14.92 -11.14 7.05
C ALA A 67 -16.25 -10.46 6.75
N ALA A 68 -16.53 -9.39 7.51
CA ALA A 68 -17.64 -8.48 7.24
C ALA A 68 -17.34 -7.57 6.04
N PHE A 69 -16.09 -7.14 5.91
CA PHE A 69 -15.59 -6.36 4.78
C PHE A 69 -14.08 -6.56 4.61
N VAL A 70 -13.55 -6.15 3.46
CA VAL A 70 -12.13 -6.31 3.12
C VAL A 70 -11.57 -4.96 2.65
N GLY A 71 -10.50 -4.52 3.30
CA GLY A 71 -9.68 -3.41 2.82
C GLY A 71 -8.67 -3.91 1.79
N VAL A 72 -8.48 -3.15 0.71
CA VAL A 72 -7.51 -3.44 -0.34
C VAL A 72 -6.64 -2.22 -0.59
N ASP A 73 -5.37 -2.45 -0.91
CA ASP A 73 -4.42 -1.40 -1.26
C ASP A 73 -3.40 -1.90 -2.28
N LEU A 74 -2.94 -1.03 -3.18
CA LEU A 74 -2.01 -1.37 -4.25
C LEU A 74 -0.76 -0.50 -4.17
N GLU A 75 0.41 -1.15 -4.28
CA GLU A 75 1.66 -0.44 -4.58
C GLU A 75 1.95 -0.58 -6.06
N MET A 76 2.08 0.55 -6.76
CA MET A 76 2.29 0.59 -8.20
C MET A 76 3.73 0.99 -8.53
N SER A 77 4.23 0.58 -9.71
CA SER A 77 5.57 0.95 -10.16
C SER A 77 5.73 2.44 -10.51
N GLY A 78 4.60 3.17 -10.57
CA GLY A 78 4.55 4.61 -10.75
C GLY A 78 3.13 5.14 -10.55
N VAL A 79 2.98 6.46 -10.60
CA VAL A 79 1.73 7.17 -10.26
C VAL A 79 1.20 7.97 -11.44
N THR A 80 2.01 8.84 -12.04
CA THR A 80 1.60 9.73 -13.14
C THR A 80 2.47 9.50 -14.37
N SER A 81 1.85 9.22 -15.53
CA SER A 81 2.57 8.87 -16.77
C SER A 81 3.39 10.03 -17.36
N ALA A 82 2.94 11.26 -17.17
CA ALA A 82 3.63 12.49 -17.58
C ALA A 82 3.13 13.69 -16.77
N PRO A 83 3.95 14.73 -16.53
CA PRO A 83 3.55 15.89 -15.71
C PRO A 83 2.30 16.62 -16.20
N TRP A 84 2.07 16.70 -17.52
CA TRP A 84 0.88 17.35 -18.10
C TRP A 84 -0.39 16.48 -18.06
N ARG A 85 -0.27 15.21 -17.67
CA ARG A 85 -1.41 14.30 -17.48
C ARG A 85 -1.80 14.14 -16.03
N ASP A 86 -1.27 14.97 -15.15
CA ASP A 86 -1.70 14.98 -13.76
C ASP A 86 -3.17 15.37 -13.63
N THR A 87 -3.83 14.85 -12.59
CA THR A 87 -5.23 15.13 -12.30
C THR A 87 -5.36 16.43 -11.53
N PHE A 88 -6.22 17.34 -12.00
CA PHE A 88 -6.50 18.61 -11.34
C PHE A 88 -7.92 18.60 -10.75
N GLU A 89 -8.14 19.41 -9.72
CA GLU A 89 -9.46 19.54 -9.08
C GLU A 89 -10.54 20.04 -10.05
N LEU A 90 -10.13 20.87 -11.01
CA LEU A 90 -10.98 21.43 -12.07
C LEU A 90 -11.29 20.45 -13.21
N ASP A 91 -10.64 19.29 -13.25
CA ASP A 91 -10.94 18.29 -14.27
C ASP A 91 -12.36 17.77 -14.09
N ARG A 92 -13.12 17.74 -15.19
CA ARG A 92 -14.36 16.95 -15.28
C ARG A 92 -14.05 15.48 -15.01
N ALA A 93 -15.03 14.75 -14.47
CA ALA A 93 -14.84 13.36 -14.04
C ALA A 93 -14.36 12.43 -15.16
N ASP A 94 -14.86 12.63 -16.39
CA ASP A 94 -14.45 11.88 -17.58
C ASP A 94 -12.99 12.15 -17.98
N VAL A 95 -12.56 13.41 -17.97
CA VAL A 95 -11.16 13.79 -18.24
C VAL A 95 -10.24 13.19 -17.19
N ARG A 96 -10.63 13.27 -15.91
CA ARG A 96 -9.87 12.69 -14.79
C ARG A 96 -9.72 11.18 -14.93
N TYR A 97 -10.79 10.48 -15.32
CA TYR A 97 -10.76 9.05 -15.60
C TYR A 97 -9.78 8.72 -16.73
N LEU A 98 -9.81 9.45 -17.85
CA LEU A 98 -8.91 9.20 -18.98
C LEU A 98 -7.43 9.40 -18.60
N LYS A 99 -7.12 10.44 -17.82
CA LYS A 99 -5.77 10.70 -17.30
C LYS A 99 -5.28 9.58 -16.37
N LEU A 100 -6.13 9.14 -15.45
CA LEU A 100 -5.79 8.08 -14.51
C LEU A 100 -5.64 6.73 -15.21
N ARG A 101 -6.54 6.40 -16.13
CA ARG A 101 -6.48 5.19 -16.96
C ARG A 101 -5.18 5.11 -17.73
N ASP A 102 -4.78 6.21 -18.37
CA ASP A 102 -3.53 6.32 -19.12
C ASP A 102 -2.29 6.02 -18.25
N SER A 103 -2.31 6.39 -16.96
CA SER A 103 -1.23 6.05 -16.02
C SER A 103 -1.33 4.60 -15.54
N ALA A 104 -2.54 4.11 -15.22
CA ALA A 104 -2.79 2.75 -14.78
C ALA A 104 -2.43 1.69 -15.85
N GLU A 105 -2.54 2.02 -17.13
CA GLU A 105 -2.14 1.12 -18.23
C GLU A 105 -0.62 1.03 -18.42
N ARG A 106 0.17 1.95 -17.86
CA ARG A 106 1.64 1.98 -18.01
C ARG A 106 2.42 1.49 -16.80
N PHE A 107 1.81 1.52 -15.62
CA PHE A 107 2.45 1.08 -14.39
C PHE A 107 1.91 -0.26 -13.92
N ALA A 108 2.80 -1.15 -13.52
CA ALA A 108 2.43 -2.44 -12.98
C ALA A 108 2.05 -2.30 -11.50
N ALA A 109 1.04 -3.04 -11.05
CA ALA A 109 0.84 -3.29 -9.62
C ALA A 109 1.93 -4.26 -9.14
N LEU A 110 2.78 -3.81 -8.22
CA LEU A 110 3.89 -4.58 -7.65
C LEU A 110 3.46 -5.34 -6.39
N GLN A 111 2.45 -4.83 -5.70
CA GLN A 111 1.99 -5.39 -4.45
C GLN A 111 0.48 -5.19 -4.30
N LEU A 112 -0.19 -6.23 -3.81
CA LEU A 112 -1.57 -6.15 -3.35
C LEU A 112 -1.63 -6.41 -1.85
N GLY A 113 -2.01 -5.39 -1.08
CA GLY A 113 -2.38 -5.50 0.33
C GLY A 113 -3.84 -5.90 0.46
N VAL A 114 -4.12 -6.90 1.31
CA VAL A 114 -5.50 -7.34 1.60
C VAL A 114 -5.67 -7.47 3.10
N CYS A 115 -6.66 -6.77 3.65
CA CYS A 115 -6.99 -6.77 5.07
C CYS A 115 -8.47 -7.11 5.29
N PRO A 116 -8.81 -8.38 5.54
CA PRO A 116 -10.15 -8.76 5.99
C PRO A 116 -10.43 -8.26 7.41
N PHE A 117 -11.63 -7.76 7.64
CA PHE A 117 -12.10 -7.29 8.94
C PHE A 117 -13.28 -8.13 9.42
N ARG A 118 -13.16 -8.69 10.62
CA ARG A 118 -14.22 -9.49 11.26
C ARG A 118 -14.78 -8.74 12.46
N TRP A 119 -16.09 -8.79 12.65
CA TRP A 119 -16.70 -8.29 13.88
C TRP A 119 -16.39 -9.22 15.05
N ASP A 120 -15.88 -8.68 16.16
CA ASP A 120 -15.69 -9.38 17.43
C ASP A 120 -16.73 -8.86 18.44
N PRO A 121 -17.81 -9.63 18.71
CA PRO A 121 -18.87 -9.19 19.60
C PRO A 121 -18.40 -9.03 21.06
N ALA A 122 -17.40 -9.80 21.50
CA ALA A 122 -16.88 -9.70 22.85
C ALA A 122 -16.15 -8.36 23.09
N LYS A 123 -15.55 -7.80 22.03
CA LYS A 123 -14.87 -6.50 22.06
C LYS A 123 -15.74 -5.37 21.53
N SER A 124 -16.91 -5.69 20.97
CA SER A 124 -17.77 -4.76 20.23
C SER A 124 -16.97 -3.92 19.22
N ALA A 125 -16.07 -4.57 18.49
CA ALA A 125 -15.16 -3.91 17.56
C ALA A 125 -14.81 -4.79 16.36
N PHE A 126 -14.40 -4.16 15.25
CA PHE A 126 -13.81 -4.88 14.13
C PHE A 126 -12.36 -5.23 14.42
N VAL A 127 -12.02 -6.50 14.23
CA VAL A 127 -10.66 -7.01 14.32
C VAL A 127 -10.12 -7.17 12.91
N ALA A 128 -9.07 -6.42 12.63
CA ALA A 128 -8.30 -6.58 11.40
C ALA A 128 -7.55 -7.91 11.43
N GLN A 129 -7.55 -8.63 10.31
CA GLN A 129 -6.75 -9.82 10.10
C GLN A 129 -5.75 -9.57 8.97
N PRO A 130 -4.71 -8.73 9.17
CA PRO A 130 -3.75 -8.38 8.13
C PRO A 130 -3.26 -9.63 7.40
N CYS A 131 -3.54 -9.67 6.10
CA CYS A 131 -2.89 -10.60 5.21
C CYS A 131 -1.78 -9.85 4.52
N VAL A 132 -0.68 -10.54 4.37
CA VAL A 132 0.58 -9.96 3.96
C VAL A 132 0.50 -9.50 2.51
N PRO A 133 1.23 -8.44 2.15
CA PRO A 133 1.41 -8.07 0.76
C PRO A 133 1.71 -9.26 -0.16
N LEU A 134 0.82 -9.51 -1.10
CA LEU A 134 1.08 -10.40 -2.22
C LEU A 134 2.05 -9.66 -3.15
N SER A 135 3.33 -10.05 -3.13
CA SER A 135 4.31 -9.53 -4.09
C SER A 135 3.94 -10.05 -5.48
N LEU A 136 3.51 -9.13 -6.35
CA LEU A 136 3.23 -9.38 -7.74
C LEU A 136 4.52 -9.12 -8.51
N SER A 137 5.31 -10.18 -8.74
CA SER A 137 6.54 -10.04 -9.53
C SER A 137 6.19 -9.66 -10.98
N PRO A 138 6.68 -8.54 -11.53
CA PRO A 138 6.35 -8.12 -12.89
C PRO A 138 6.91 -9.03 -13.99
N ILE A 139 7.74 -10.02 -13.65
CA ILE A 139 8.25 -11.05 -14.58
C ILE A 139 7.11 -11.82 -15.27
N PHE A 140 5.89 -11.79 -14.74
CA PHE A 140 4.71 -12.44 -15.34
C PHE A 140 3.85 -11.54 -16.25
N PHE A 141 4.12 -10.24 -16.37
CA PHE A 141 3.43 -9.36 -17.34
C PHE A 141 4.21 -9.22 -18.68
N MET A 142 5.29 -9.98 -18.86
CA MET A 142 6.12 -10.02 -20.08
C MET A 142 6.18 -11.40 -20.75
N PHE A 143 5.21 -12.30 -20.49
CA PHE A 143 4.98 -13.52 -21.26
C PHE A 143 3.50 -13.71 -21.57
#